data_AF-A0A920MP84-F1
#
_entry.id   AF-A0A920MP84-F1
#
_cell.length_a   1.000
_cell.length_b   1.000
_cell.length_c   1.000
_cell.angle_alpha   90.00
_cell.angle_beta   90.00
_cell.angle_gamma   90.00
#
_symmetry.space_group_name_H-M   'P 1'
#
loop_
_entity.id
_entity.type
_entity.pdbx_description
1 polymer ?
#
loop_
_entity_poly.entity_id
_entity_poly.type
_entity_poly.pdbx_seq_one_letter_code
_entity_poly.pdbx_strand_id
1 'polypeptide(L)'
;MAGQPFRSALFNKDKQACYKSVSSILKANELVNLINDLLFSSAAVIYRGDAELHPICIINSIKNFIGDNRESPSKSLLHFAVDYIISFEFRKDDNEILEKIIRDGVGSTAFLGDLENACQSGDWNSSETIMAKIFLASDRSRATMDALAELALQDTKRNGIFIYHLLRAYQFQEKKTDNWVFTKCLFDNLASHKLKDAHKQTDRTPGIQ
;
A
#
# COMPACT_ATOMS: atom_id res chain seq x y z
N MET A 1 12.03 -16.18 9.25
CA MET A 1 11.49 -15.47 8.07
C MET A 1 12.58 -15.45 7.00
N ALA A 2 12.53 -16.36 6.02
CA ALA A 2 13.41 -16.25 4.86
C ALA A 2 12.80 -15.20 3.91
N GLY A 3 13.19 -13.94 4.09
CA GLY A 3 12.81 -12.89 3.14
C GLY A 3 13.28 -13.28 1.74
N GLN A 4 12.45 -13.03 0.72
CA GLN A 4 12.89 -13.22 -0.67
C GLN A 4 14.18 -12.41 -0.89
N PRO A 5 15.25 -12.99 -1.45
CA PRO A 5 16.57 -12.36 -1.48
C PRO A 5 16.57 -10.95 -2.08
N PHE A 6 15.72 -10.72 -3.08
CA PHE A 6 15.61 -9.44 -3.77
C PHE A 6 14.90 -8.37 -2.93
N ARG A 7 13.76 -8.68 -2.31
CA ARG A 7 13.09 -7.78 -1.37
C ARG A 7 14.05 -7.31 -0.27
N SER A 8 14.77 -8.22 0.36
CA SER A 8 15.76 -7.86 1.39
C SER A 8 16.86 -6.92 0.85
N ALA A 9 17.34 -7.17 -0.37
CA ALA A 9 18.33 -6.30 -1.01
C ALA A 9 17.79 -4.87 -1.27
N LEU A 10 16.51 -4.74 -1.66
CA LEU A 10 15.85 -3.43 -1.84
C LEU A 10 15.79 -2.65 -0.52
N PHE A 11 15.32 -3.28 0.56
CA PHE A 11 15.22 -2.62 1.87
C PHE A 11 16.59 -2.25 2.46
N ASN A 12 17.63 -3.04 2.18
CA ASN A 12 19.01 -2.75 2.55
C ASN A 12 19.71 -1.76 1.60
N LYS A 13 19.03 -1.33 0.53
CA LYS A 13 19.59 -0.49 -0.55
C LYS A 13 20.87 -1.09 -1.18
N ASP A 14 20.99 -2.41 -1.19
CA ASP A 14 22.12 -3.13 -1.82
C ASP A 14 21.89 -3.20 -3.33
N LYS A 15 22.36 -2.15 -4.02
CA LYS A 15 22.23 -2.01 -5.48
C LYS A 15 22.88 -3.16 -6.24
N GLN A 16 24.04 -3.65 -5.78
CA GLN A 16 24.75 -4.72 -6.47
C GLN A 16 24.00 -6.05 -6.37
N ALA A 17 23.47 -6.38 -5.18
CA ALA A 17 22.62 -7.55 -5.00
C ALA A 17 21.33 -7.44 -5.84
N CYS A 18 20.69 -6.27 -5.86
CA CYS A 18 19.50 -6.03 -6.67
C CYS A 18 19.76 -6.26 -8.17
N TYR A 19 20.86 -5.71 -8.70
CA TYR A 19 21.21 -5.85 -10.12
C TYR A 19 21.60 -7.29 -10.49
N LYS A 20 22.24 -8.01 -9.54
CA LYS A 20 22.51 -9.44 -9.69
C LYS A 20 21.20 -10.22 -9.78
N SER A 21 20.23 -9.93 -8.90
CA SER A 21 18.88 -10.53 -8.96
C SER A 21 18.18 -10.24 -10.29
N VAL A 22 18.17 -8.99 -10.76
CA VAL A 22 17.61 -8.63 -12.08
C VAL A 22 18.28 -9.42 -13.20
N SER A 23 19.60 -9.57 -13.15
CA SER A 23 20.37 -10.26 -14.19
C SER A 23 20.18 -11.78 -14.18
N SER A 24 19.88 -12.38 -13.01
CA SER A 24 19.62 -13.81 -12.90
C SER A 24 18.23 -14.24 -13.38
N ILE A 25 17.33 -13.28 -13.62
CA ILE A 25 15.92 -13.54 -13.90
C ILE A 25 15.68 -13.54 -15.41
N LEU A 26 15.74 -14.74 -15.99
CA LEU A 26 15.41 -15.01 -17.39
C LEU A 26 14.31 -16.08 -17.53
N LYS A 27 13.53 -16.33 -16.47
CA LYS A 27 12.35 -17.23 -16.49
C LYS A 27 11.09 -16.48 -16.02
N ALA A 28 9.95 -16.73 -16.68
CA ALA A 28 8.71 -15.97 -16.48
C ALA A 28 8.22 -15.91 -15.02
N ASN A 29 8.30 -17.02 -14.26
CA ASN A 29 7.85 -17.05 -12.86
C ASN A 29 8.70 -16.15 -11.93
N GLU A 30 9.96 -15.95 -12.28
CA GLU A 30 10.85 -15.10 -11.47
C GLU A 30 10.64 -13.62 -11.77
N LEU A 31 10.26 -13.27 -13.01
CA LEU A 31 9.89 -11.90 -13.38
C LEU A 31 8.67 -11.41 -12.59
N VAL A 32 7.63 -12.25 -12.46
CA VAL A 32 6.44 -11.91 -11.68
C VAL A 32 6.81 -11.65 -10.22
N ASN A 33 7.64 -12.50 -9.61
CA ASN A 33 8.06 -12.31 -8.22
C ASN A 33 8.90 -11.03 -8.03
N LEU A 34 9.81 -10.74 -8.96
CA LEU A 34 10.60 -9.51 -8.92
C LEU A 34 9.73 -8.25 -9.02
N ILE A 35 8.78 -8.24 -9.95
CA ILE A 35 7.84 -7.12 -10.09
C ILE A 35 7.00 -6.98 -8.83
N ASN A 36 6.53 -8.10 -8.27
CA ASN A 36 5.77 -8.07 -7.02
C ASN A 36 6.59 -7.47 -5.87
N ASP A 37 7.87 -7.80 -5.77
CA ASP A 37 8.76 -7.23 -4.77
C ASP A 37 9.00 -5.72 -4.99
N LEU A 38 9.14 -5.27 -6.23
CA LEU A 38 9.20 -3.83 -6.55
C LEU A 38 7.91 -3.12 -6.14
N LEU A 39 6.74 -3.70 -6.43
CA LEU A 39 5.44 -3.13 -6.06
C LEU A 39 5.28 -3.07 -4.54
N PHE A 40 5.62 -4.15 -3.83
CA PHE A 40 5.62 -4.20 -2.37
C PHE A 40 6.54 -3.12 -1.78
N SER A 41 7.79 -3.06 -2.23
CA SER A 41 8.74 -2.05 -1.77
C SER A 41 8.26 -0.63 -2.09
N SER A 42 7.59 -0.41 -3.22
CA SER A 42 6.99 0.87 -3.57
C SER A 42 5.81 1.27 -2.68
N ALA A 43 5.10 0.32 -2.09
CA ALA A 43 4.07 0.59 -1.08
C ALA A 43 4.69 0.85 0.31
N ALA A 44 5.88 0.31 0.57
CA ALA A 44 6.59 0.46 1.86
C ALA A 44 7.39 1.76 2.00
N VAL A 45 7.48 2.58 0.96
CA VAL A 45 8.20 3.85 1.00
C VAL A 45 7.52 4.88 1.91
N ILE A 46 8.34 5.74 2.51
CA ILE A 46 7.87 6.99 3.13
C ILE A 46 7.79 8.04 2.02
N TYR A 47 6.59 8.47 1.68
CA TYR A 47 6.35 9.44 0.61
C TYR A 47 5.42 10.55 1.08
N ARG A 48 5.81 11.81 0.82
CA ARG A 48 5.06 13.02 1.21
C ARG A 48 4.77 13.96 0.04
N GLY A 49 4.97 13.49 -1.19
CA GLY A 49 4.74 14.25 -2.41
C GLY A 49 3.29 14.13 -2.91
N ASP A 50 3.11 14.37 -4.21
CA ASP A 50 1.82 14.24 -4.87
C ASP A 50 1.41 12.76 -5.02
N ALA A 51 0.16 12.43 -4.67
CA ALA A 51 -0.38 11.08 -4.74
C ALA A 51 -0.26 10.48 -6.16
N GLU A 52 -0.42 11.30 -7.20
CA GLU A 52 -0.26 10.86 -8.60
C GLU A 52 1.17 10.42 -8.93
N LEU A 53 2.16 10.96 -8.22
CA LEU A 53 3.59 10.68 -8.38
C LEU A 53 4.12 9.70 -7.33
N HIS A 54 3.24 9.11 -6.51
CA HIS A 54 3.64 8.10 -5.53
C HIS A 54 4.42 6.97 -6.22
N PRO A 55 5.50 6.43 -5.63
CA PRO A 55 6.34 5.43 -6.28
C PRO A 55 5.59 4.21 -6.82
N ILE A 56 4.50 3.81 -6.17
CA ILE A 56 3.62 2.74 -6.65
C ILE A 56 2.97 3.00 -8.01
N CYS A 57 2.66 4.26 -8.34
CA CYS A 57 2.13 4.65 -9.64
C CYS A 57 3.20 4.43 -10.72
N ILE A 58 4.43 4.88 -10.43
CA ILE A 58 5.57 4.75 -11.34
C ILE A 58 5.93 3.27 -11.56
N ILE A 59 6.03 2.47 -10.49
CA ILE A 59 6.35 1.04 -10.60
C ILE A 59 5.26 0.27 -11.32
N ASN A 60 3.97 0.60 -11.11
CA ASN A 60 2.90 -0.01 -11.89
C ASN A 60 2.99 0.32 -13.38
N SER A 61 3.38 1.54 -13.73
CA SER A 61 3.59 1.94 -15.13
C SER A 61 4.75 1.15 -15.74
N ILE A 62 5.88 1.02 -15.03
CA ILE A 62 7.01 0.19 -15.44
C ILE A 62 6.60 -1.27 -15.63
N LYS A 63 5.82 -1.83 -14.69
CA LYS A 63 5.26 -3.18 -14.82
C LYS A 63 4.47 -3.33 -16.12
N ASN A 64 3.63 -2.36 -16.47
CA ASN A 64 2.83 -2.44 -17.69
C ASN A 64 3.75 -2.44 -18.93
N PHE A 65 4.74 -1.54 -19.02
CA PHE A 65 5.71 -1.52 -20.12
C PHE A 65 6.52 -2.82 -20.25
N ILE A 66 6.93 -3.40 -19.12
CA ILE A 66 7.60 -4.71 -19.11
C ILE A 66 6.63 -5.82 -19.53
N GLY A 67 5.38 -5.72 -19.11
CA GLY A 67 4.31 -6.67 -19.42
C GLY A 67 3.97 -6.75 -20.91
N ASP A 68 4.29 -5.72 -21.69
CA ASP A 68 4.12 -5.68 -23.15
C ASP A 68 5.09 -6.64 -23.86
N ASN A 69 6.28 -6.90 -23.30
CA ASN A 69 7.23 -7.88 -23.82
C ASN A 69 7.78 -8.78 -22.70
N ARG A 70 6.98 -9.78 -22.32
CA ARG A 70 7.32 -10.72 -21.24
C ARG A 70 8.44 -11.69 -21.60
N GLU A 71 8.63 -11.97 -22.89
CA GLU A 71 9.66 -12.90 -23.38
C GLU A 71 11.05 -12.25 -23.35
N SER A 72 11.11 -10.93 -23.52
CA SER A 72 12.34 -10.15 -23.45
C SER A 72 12.11 -8.86 -22.66
N PRO A 73 11.97 -8.96 -21.32
CA PRO A 73 11.71 -7.79 -20.48
C PRO A 73 12.90 -6.82 -20.51
N SER A 74 12.62 -5.52 -20.53
CA SER A 74 13.66 -4.49 -20.57
C SER A 74 14.47 -4.45 -19.27
N LYS A 75 15.72 -4.92 -19.33
CA LYS A 75 16.67 -4.85 -18.21
C LYS A 75 16.92 -3.42 -17.73
N SER A 76 17.00 -2.46 -18.66
CA SER A 76 17.21 -1.05 -18.33
C SER A 76 16.04 -0.48 -17.53
N LEU A 77 14.79 -0.84 -17.86
CA LEU A 77 13.62 -0.44 -17.07
C LEU A 77 13.61 -1.07 -15.68
N LEU A 78 14.03 -2.34 -15.56
CA LEU A 78 14.16 -3.01 -14.27
C LEU A 78 15.24 -2.37 -13.39
N HIS A 79 16.40 -2.04 -13.95
CA HIS A 79 17.45 -1.30 -13.23
C HIS A 79 16.98 0.09 -12.83
N PHE A 80 16.26 0.79 -13.70
CA PHE A 80 15.65 2.08 -13.35
C PHE A 80 14.67 1.93 -12.18
N ALA A 81 13.79 0.92 -12.19
CA ALA A 81 12.86 0.67 -11.09
C ALA A 81 13.59 0.42 -9.77
N VAL A 82 14.68 -0.35 -9.78
CA VAL A 82 15.55 -0.57 -8.62
C VAL A 82 16.12 0.76 -8.12
N ASP A 83 16.80 1.50 -9.00
CA ASP A 83 17.46 2.76 -8.65
C ASP A 83 16.47 3.78 -8.10
N TYR A 84 15.30 3.85 -8.71
CA TYR A 84 14.21 4.71 -8.27
C TYR A 84 13.75 4.33 -6.86
N ILE A 85 13.48 3.04 -6.61
CA ILE A 85 12.95 2.59 -5.32
C ILE A 85 13.97 2.74 -4.18
N ILE A 86 15.23 2.38 -4.40
CA ILE A 86 16.26 2.48 -3.34
C ILE A 86 16.61 3.93 -2.98
N SER A 87 16.21 4.90 -3.82
CA SER A 87 16.38 6.33 -3.52
C SER A 87 15.44 6.82 -2.40
N PHE A 88 14.36 6.08 -2.09
CA PHE A 88 13.43 6.41 -1.02
C PHE A 88 13.83 5.81 0.32
N GLU A 89 13.33 6.38 1.40
CA GLU A 89 13.33 5.74 2.72
C GLU A 89 12.14 4.79 2.85
N PHE A 90 12.32 3.71 3.58
CA PHE A 90 11.27 2.71 3.83
C PHE A 90 10.74 2.83 5.25
N ARG A 91 9.45 2.55 5.43
CA ARG A 91 8.86 2.36 6.75
C ARG A 91 9.45 1.11 7.40
N LYS A 92 9.81 1.22 8.68
CA LYS A 92 10.46 0.14 9.45
C LYS A 92 9.51 -0.47 10.49
N ASP A 93 8.52 0.30 10.89
CA ASP A 93 7.76 0.04 12.13
C ASP A 93 6.32 -0.43 11.83
N ASP A 94 6.02 -0.79 10.57
CA ASP A 94 4.68 -1.23 10.14
C ASP A 94 4.15 -2.35 11.05
N ASN A 95 5.00 -3.27 11.53
CA ASN A 95 4.57 -4.36 12.41
C ASN A 95 4.41 -3.99 13.89
N GLU A 96 5.07 -2.92 14.37
CA GLU A 96 5.09 -2.58 15.80
C GLU A 96 3.70 -2.28 16.34
N ILE A 97 2.88 -1.57 15.55
CA ILE A 97 1.50 -1.27 15.91
C ILE A 97 0.65 -2.54 15.97
N LEU A 98 0.82 -3.47 15.03
CA LEU A 98 0.07 -4.73 15.04
C LEU A 98 0.43 -5.57 16.27
N GLU A 99 1.72 -5.66 16.60
CA GLU A 99 2.20 -6.39 17.77
C GLU A 99 1.70 -5.76 19.07
N LYS A 100 1.68 -4.42 19.15
CA LYS A 100 1.10 -3.70 20.28
C LYS A 100 -0.37 -4.06 20.49
N ILE A 101 -1.18 -4.02 19.42
CA ILE A 101 -2.61 -4.36 19.52
C ILE A 101 -2.84 -5.82 19.91
N ILE A 102 -2.00 -6.74 19.40
CA ILE A 102 -2.07 -8.15 19.81
C ILE A 102 -1.80 -8.30 21.32
N ARG A 103 -0.80 -7.58 21.87
CA ARG A 103 -0.49 -7.59 23.30
C ARG A 103 -1.60 -6.96 24.15
N ASP A 104 -2.17 -5.86 23.69
CA ASP A 104 -3.23 -5.13 24.40
C ASP A 104 -4.59 -5.85 24.34
N GLY A 105 -4.70 -6.88 23.48
CA GLY A 105 -5.89 -7.71 23.29
C GLY A 105 -6.75 -7.23 22.12
N VAL A 106 -7.01 -8.14 21.18
CA VAL A 106 -7.84 -7.90 19.98
C VAL A 106 -9.35 -7.83 20.32
N GLY A 107 -9.73 -8.08 21.59
CA GLY A 107 -11.12 -8.21 22.04
C GLY A 107 -11.96 -6.93 22.12
N SER A 108 -11.37 -5.75 21.87
CA SER A 108 -12.15 -4.49 21.78
C SER A 108 -12.71 -4.36 20.37
N THR A 109 -14.04 -4.43 20.23
CA THR A 109 -14.73 -4.20 18.94
C THR A 109 -14.39 -2.81 18.42
N ALA A 110 -13.71 -2.74 17.28
CA ALA A 110 -13.52 -1.53 16.50
C ALA A 110 -14.42 -1.63 15.27
N PHE A 111 -15.31 -0.66 15.08
CA PHE A 111 -16.20 -0.62 13.93
C PHE A 111 -15.65 0.29 12.85
N LEU A 112 -16.06 0.06 11.59
CA LEU A 112 -15.67 0.91 10.48
C LEU A 112 -16.08 2.37 10.70
N GLY A 113 -17.28 2.61 11.23
CA GLY A 113 -17.72 3.97 11.57
C GLY A 113 -16.81 4.69 12.57
N ASP A 114 -16.17 3.96 13.49
CA ASP A 114 -15.20 4.57 14.43
C ASP A 114 -13.94 5.02 13.69
N LEU A 115 -13.48 4.23 12.71
CA LEU A 115 -12.33 4.59 11.87
C LEU A 115 -12.64 5.81 11.01
N GLU A 116 -13.82 5.86 10.40
CA GLU A 116 -14.26 7.00 9.59
C GLU A 116 -14.31 8.28 10.42
N ASN A 117 -14.92 8.23 11.61
CA ASN A 117 -15.00 9.36 12.53
C ASN A 117 -13.61 9.85 12.98
N ALA A 118 -12.70 8.93 13.31
CA ALA A 118 -11.34 9.28 13.71
C ALA A 118 -10.54 9.92 12.55
N CYS A 119 -10.66 9.37 11.34
CA CYS A 119 -10.01 9.95 10.16
C CYS A 119 -10.56 11.36 9.87
N GLN A 120 -11.88 11.56 9.97
CA GLN A 120 -12.52 12.85 9.72
C GLN A 120 -12.16 13.90 10.78
N SER A 121 -11.95 13.50 12.04
CA SER A 121 -11.50 14.39 13.10
C SER A 121 -10.03 14.80 12.97
N GLY A 122 -9.25 14.07 12.16
CA GLY A 122 -7.82 14.28 11.98
C GLY A 122 -6.96 13.69 13.10
N ASP A 123 -7.53 12.88 13.99
CA ASP A 123 -6.78 12.13 15.00
C ASP A 123 -6.15 10.88 14.36
N TRP A 124 -5.04 11.09 13.65
CA TRP A 124 -4.35 10.03 12.91
C TRP A 124 -3.76 8.94 13.80
N ASN A 125 -3.37 9.26 15.04
CA ASN A 125 -2.86 8.26 15.98
C ASN A 125 -3.97 7.29 16.43
N SER A 126 -5.15 7.84 16.75
CA SER A 126 -6.34 7.04 17.05
C SER A 126 -6.81 6.27 15.81
N SER A 127 -6.83 6.91 14.65
CA SER A 127 -7.23 6.30 13.38
C SER A 127 -6.36 5.08 13.04
N GLU A 128 -5.04 5.18 13.20
CA GLU A 128 -4.12 4.07 12.97
C GLU A 128 -4.36 2.92 13.95
N THR A 129 -4.62 3.24 15.22
CA THR A 129 -4.95 2.25 16.26
C THR A 129 -6.24 1.50 15.93
N ILE A 130 -7.29 2.21 15.53
CA ILE A 130 -8.59 1.64 15.15
C ILE A 130 -8.44 0.79 13.88
N MET A 131 -7.73 1.31 12.87
CA MET A 131 -7.40 0.58 11.64
C MET A 131 -6.69 -0.73 11.93
N ALA A 132 -5.67 -0.73 12.80
CA ALA A 132 -4.93 -1.94 13.19
C ALA A 132 -5.84 -2.96 13.89
N LYS A 133 -6.76 -2.52 14.76
CA LYS A 133 -7.75 -3.40 15.40
C LYS A 133 -8.69 -4.03 14.37
N ILE A 134 -9.26 -3.25 13.45
CA ILE A 134 -10.13 -3.76 12.38
C ILE A 134 -9.37 -4.76 11.50
N PHE A 135 -8.13 -4.43 11.14
CA PHE A 135 -7.29 -5.30 10.33
C PHE A 135 -7.06 -6.65 11.01
N LEU A 136 -6.71 -6.67 12.30
CA LEU A 136 -6.51 -7.91 13.05
C LEU A 136 -7.83 -8.68 13.29
N ALA A 137 -8.91 -8.00 13.64
CA ALA A 137 -10.22 -8.60 13.88
C ALA A 137 -10.83 -9.22 12.62
N SER A 138 -10.50 -8.68 11.44
CA SER A 138 -10.88 -9.24 10.14
C SER A 138 -9.94 -10.35 9.64
N ASP A 139 -9.13 -10.93 10.52
CA ASP A 139 -8.09 -11.92 10.17
C ASP A 139 -7.16 -11.40 9.06
N ARG A 140 -6.67 -10.16 9.22
CA ARG A 140 -5.73 -9.48 8.31
C ARG A 140 -6.26 -9.37 6.88
N SER A 141 -7.58 -9.20 6.73
CA SER A 141 -8.22 -9.16 5.42
C SER A 141 -7.94 -7.86 4.65
N ARG A 142 -8.27 -7.90 3.35
CA ARG A 142 -8.26 -6.74 2.46
C ARG A 142 -9.32 -5.70 2.82
N ALA A 143 -10.37 -6.07 3.57
CA ALA A 143 -11.53 -5.22 3.81
C ALA A 143 -11.16 -3.87 4.46
N THR A 144 -10.14 -3.83 5.32
CA THR A 144 -9.64 -2.58 5.91
C THR A 144 -9.04 -1.63 4.87
N MET A 145 -8.35 -2.16 3.85
CA MET A 145 -7.84 -1.35 2.74
C MET A 145 -8.99 -0.81 1.89
N ASP A 146 -10.01 -1.62 1.61
CA ASP A 146 -11.16 -1.20 0.80
C ASP A 146 -11.96 -0.08 1.49
N ALA A 147 -12.15 -0.17 2.80
CA ALA A 147 -12.72 0.89 3.62
C ALA A 147 -11.93 2.21 3.56
N LEU A 148 -10.61 2.15 3.67
CA LEU A 148 -9.76 3.34 3.52
C LEU A 148 -9.82 3.91 2.09
N ALA A 149 -9.98 3.05 1.08
CA ALA A 149 -10.09 3.49 -0.30
C ALA A 149 -11.39 4.25 -0.52
N GLU A 150 -12.50 3.80 0.07
CA GLU A 150 -13.77 4.52 0.07
C GLU A 150 -13.63 5.92 0.70
N LEU A 151 -13.01 6.01 1.89
CA LEU A 151 -12.72 7.29 2.54
C LEU A 151 -11.85 8.21 1.66
N ALA A 152 -10.78 7.68 1.09
CA ALA A 152 -9.87 8.46 0.26
C ALA A 152 -10.52 8.91 -1.06
N LEU A 153 -11.48 8.16 -1.59
CA LEU A 153 -12.23 8.50 -2.80
C LEU A 153 -13.22 9.65 -2.61
N GLN A 154 -13.51 10.09 -1.38
CA GLN A 154 -14.22 11.35 -1.13
C GLN A 154 -13.50 12.57 -1.76
N ASP A 155 -12.20 12.46 -2.02
CA ASP A 155 -11.45 13.38 -2.87
C ASP A 155 -10.88 12.68 -4.10
N THR A 156 -11.76 12.22 -5.00
CA THR A 156 -11.38 11.47 -6.20
C THR A 156 -10.39 12.21 -7.09
N LYS A 157 -10.52 13.54 -7.23
CA LYS A 157 -9.61 14.35 -8.06
C LYS A 157 -8.16 14.18 -7.63
N ARG A 158 -7.93 14.05 -6.33
CA ARG A 158 -6.61 13.92 -5.73
C ARG A 158 -6.14 12.47 -5.67
N ASN A 159 -7.01 11.58 -5.18
CA ASN A 159 -6.60 10.24 -4.79
C ASN A 159 -6.92 9.17 -5.84
N GLY A 160 -7.73 9.47 -6.85
CA GLY A 160 -8.26 8.45 -7.78
C GLY A 160 -7.17 7.66 -8.50
N ILE A 161 -6.17 8.35 -9.05
CA ILE A 161 -5.03 7.72 -9.75
C ILE A 161 -4.23 6.85 -8.78
N PHE A 162 -3.87 7.41 -7.61
CA PHE A 162 -3.12 6.69 -6.58
C PHE A 162 -3.82 5.42 -6.13
N ILE A 163 -5.11 5.51 -5.75
CA ILE A 163 -5.91 4.37 -5.28
C ILE A 163 -6.01 3.30 -6.36
N TYR A 164 -6.27 3.70 -7.61
CA TYR A 164 -6.30 2.78 -8.73
C TYR A 164 -4.99 1.99 -8.88
N HIS A 165 -3.84 2.68 -8.81
CA HIS A 165 -2.54 2.04 -8.90
C HIS A 165 -2.23 1.17 -7.67
N LEU A 166 -2.54 1.63 -6.46
CA LEU A 166 -2.36 0.87 -5.23
C LEU A 166 -3.13 -0.46 -5.27
N LEU A 167 -4.42 -0.42 -5.61
CA LEU A 167 -5.26 -1.62 -5.70
C LEU A 167 -4.77 -2.57 -6.80
N ARG A 168 -4.31 -2.04 -7.95
CA ARG A 168 -3.70 -2.85 -9.03
C ARG A 168 -2.36 -3.46 -8.64
N ALA A 169 -1.58 -2.79 -7.82
CA ALA A 169 -0.32 -3.32 -7.30
C ALA A 169 -0.61 -4.50 -6.36
N TYR A 170 -1.56 -4.33 -5.44
CA TYR A 170 -2.00 -5.37 -4.53
C TYR A 170 -2.54 -6.60 -5.28
N GLN A 171 -3.47 -6.39 -6.22
CA GLN A 171 -4.13 -7.46 -6.99
C GLN A 171 -3.15 -8.26 -7.88
N PHE A 172 -1.93 -7.78 -8.10
CA PHE A 172 -0.96 -8.44 -8.97
C PHE A 172 -0.56 -9.84 -8.48
N GLN A 173 -0.44 -10.04 -7.16
CA GLN A 173 -0.30 -11.38 -6.58
C GLN A 173 -1.23 -11.65 -5.39
N GLU A 174 -1.87 -10.62 -4.81
CA GLU A 174 -2.88 -10.78 -3.75
C GLU A 174 -2.37 -11.60 -2.54
N LYS A 175 -1.11 -11.37 -2.15
CA LYS A 175 -0.51 -12.03 -0.99
C LYS A 175 -1.10 -11.46 0.29
N LYS A 176 -1.91 -12.26 1.00
CA LYS A 176 -2.50 -11.90 2.30
C LYS A 176 -1.47 -11.36 3.32
N THR A 177 -0.25 -11.91 3.31
CA THR A 177 0.84 -11.47 4.20
C THR A 177 1.30 -10.03 3.94
N ASP A 178 1.07 -9.53 2.73
CA ASP A 178 1.49 -8.20 2.30
C ASP A 178 0.37 -7.15 2.51
N ASN A 179 -0.88 -7.57 2.82
CA ASN A 179 -2.06 -6.70 2.96
C ASN A 179 -1.78 -5.45 3.80
N TRP A 180 -1.13 -5.63 4.95
CA TRP A 180 -0.87 -4.54 5.88
C TRP A 180 -0.05 -3.41 5.26
N VAL A 181 0.97 -3.73 4.46
CA VAL A 181 1.85 -2.73 3.84
C VAL A 181 1.07 -1.85 2.85
N PHE A 182 0.13 -2.45 2.11
CA PHE A 182 -0.75 -1.70 1.20
C PHE A 182 -1.80 -0.90 1.96
N THR A 183 -2.42 -1.47 3.01
CA THR A 183 -3.33 -0.75 3.91
C THR A 183 -2.65 0.47 4.52
N LYS A 184 -1.43 0.30 5.05
CA LYS A 184 -0.64 1.37 5.68
C LYS A 184 -0.21 2.43 4.67
N CYS A 185 0.18 2.03 3.46
CA CYS A 185 0.47 2.97 2.36
C CYS A 185 -0.73 3.89 2.06
N LEU A 186 -1.94 3.32 1.97
CA LEU A 186 -3.16 4.10 1.75
C LEU A 186 -3.45 5.04 2.91
N PHE A 187 -3.32 4.53 4.14
CA PHE A 187 -3.52 5.29 5.35
C PHE A 187 -2.57 6.50 5.44
N ASP A 188 -1.28 6.29 5.17
CA ASP A 188 -0.29 7.37 5.21
C ASP A 188 -0.55 8.43 4.12
N ASN A 189 -1.00 8.01 2.93
CA ASN A 189 -1.44 8.94 1.90
C ASN A 189 -2.66 9.74 2.38
N LEU A 190 -3.63 9.09 3.05
CA LEU A 190 -4.79 9.78 3.63
C LEU A 190 -4.37 10.78 4.70
N ALA A 191 -3.53 10.36 5.66
CA ALA A 191 -3.08 11.14 6.80
C ALA A 191 -2.20 12.34 6.41
N SER A 192 -1.61 12.33 5.21
CA SER A 192 -0.82 13.46 4.71
C SER A 192 -1.66 14.73 4.48
N HIS A 193 -2.99 14.63 4.46
CA HIS A 193 -3.90 15.75 4.23
C HIS A 193 -5.19 15.65 5.04
N LYS A 194 -5.78 16.80 5.39
CA LYS A 194 -7.10 16.80 6.04
C LYS A 194 -8.15 16.26 5.08
N LEU A 195 -8.97 15.31 5.54
CA LEU A 195 -10.18 14.89 4.83
C LEU A 195 -11.14 16.08 4.67
N LYS A 196 -11.92 16.06 3.58
CA LYS A 196 -13.05 16.99 3.45
C LYS A 196 -14.05 16.68 4.55
N ASP A 197 -14.68 17.74 5.10
CA ASP A 197 -15.69 17.55 6.12
C ASP A 197 -16.84 16.72 5.55
N ALA A 198 -17.33 15.76 6.33
CA ALA A 198 -18.48 14.95 5.94
C ALA A 198 -19.70 15.84 5.67
N HIS A 199 -20.58 15.40 4.76
CA HIS A 199 -21.86 16.06 4.58
C HIS A 199 -22.63 16.05 5.90
N LYS A 200 -23.25 17.19 6.24
CA LYS A 200 -24.14 17.25 7.39
C LYS A 200 -25.24 16.22 7.23
N GLN A 201 -25.52 15.46 8.28
CA GLN A 201 -26.67 14.58 8.33
C GLN A 201 -27.93 15.40 7.99
N THR A 202 -28.73 14.89 7.05
CA THR A 202 -30.01 15.50 6.71
C THR A 202 -31.12 14.59 7.21
N ASP A 203 -32.20 15.15 7.75
CA ASP A 203 -33.38 14.39 8.22
C ASP A 203 -34.19 13.72 7.08
N ARG A 204 -33.61 13.62 5.89
CA ARG A 204 -34.26 13.01 4.72
C ARG A 204 -34.06 11.50 4.78
N THR A 205 -35.09 10.78 5.20
CA THR A 205 -35.23 9.35 4.90
C THR A 205 -35.38 9.15 3.39
N PRO A 206 -34.80 8.09 2.80
CA PRO A 206 -35.08 7.73 1.41
C PRO A 206 -36.59 7.58 1.24
N GLY A 207 -37.20 8.47 0.47
CA GLY A 207 -38.63 8.41 0.21
C GLY A 207 -38.95 7.09 -0.49
N ILE A 208 -39.88 6.33 0.09
CA ILE A 208 -40.51 5.22 -0.60
C ILE A 208 -41.25 5.85 -1.80
N GLN A 209 -40.67 5.71 -3.00
CA GLN A 209 -41.37 5.97 -4.26
C GLN A 209 -42.18 4.74 -4.65
#